data_AF-A0A6L7X7Z7-F1
#
_entry.id   AF-A0A6L7X7Z7-F1
#
_cell.length_a   1.000
_cell.length_b   1.000
_cell.length_c   1.000
_cell.angle_alpha   90.00
_cell.angle_beta   90.00
_cell.angle_gamma   90.00
#
_symmetry.space_group_name_H-M   'P 1'
#
loop_
_entity.id
_entity.type
_entity.pdbx_description
1 polymer ?
#
loop_
_entity_poly.entity_id
_entity_poly.type
_entity_poly.pdbx_seq_one_letter_code
_entity_poly.pdbx_strand_id
1 'polypeptide(L)'
;MISRDGTRLEPTPLCLMFGQGHQHFLDRVASVPRLQAPPDRGRGRAKKAVSEAEALAEALFDRWQRPDATHSFRWDPKEDVRYALRANDPTDAKTKDTTQHGANRLAAVALPLLTVAPQAPLGGMPRLAVRGGGRDTSGRFTFSWPIWRDPIGLSCVCHLLDHPRLDDAEIRRALSIVERRVATRVANGKFMNFTGGVAA
;
A
#
# COMPACT_ATOMS: atom_id res chain seq x y z
N MET A 1 -7.10 -1.44 -17.26
CA MET A 1 -5.94 -0.97 -18.05
C MET A 1 -6.14 -1.58 -19.43
N ILE A 2 -6.05 -0.82 -20.52
CA ILE A 2 -6.28 -1.36 -21.86
C ILE A 2 -4.89 -1.66 -22.42
N SER A 3 -4.64 -2.91 -22.82
CA SER A 3 -3.38 -3.27 -23.50
C SER A 3 -3.36 -2.74 -24.93
N ARG A 4 -2.19 -2.76 -25.57
CA ARG A 4 -1.97 -2.20 -26.92
C ARG A 4 -2.86 -2.83 -28.01
N ASP A 5 -3.40 -4.01 -27.74
CA ASP A 5 -4.30 -4.80 -28.58
C ASP A 5 -5.80 -4.56 -28.26
N GLY A 6 -6.13 -3.65 -27.35
CA GLY A 6 -7.51 -3.38 -26.93
C GLY A 6 -8.04 -4.35 -25.86
N THR A 7 -7.24 -5.32 -25.42
CA THR A 7 -7.65 -6.27 -24.38
C THR A 7 -7.71 -5.57 -23.00
N ARG A 8 -8.77 -5.84 -22.24
CA ARG A 8 -8.92 -5.29 -20.88
C ARG A 8 -8.06 -6.09 -19.92
N LEU A 9 -6.92 -5.54 -19.52
CA LEU A 9 -6.08 -6.13 -18.47
C LEU A 9 -6.75 -5.94 -17.11
N GLU A 10 -6.92 -7.07 -16.40
CA GLU A 10 -7.34 -7.07 -15.00
C GLU A 10 -6.20 -6.51 -14.14
N PRO A 11 -6.43 -5.43 -13.39
CA PRO A 11 -5.42 -4.87 -12.50
C PRO A 11 -5.24 -5.76 -11.27
N THR A 12 -4.02 -5.82 -10.74
CA THR A 12 -3.77 -6.50 -9.47
C THR A 12 -4.59 -5.85 -8.34
N PRO A 13 -4.92 -6.59 -7.27
CA PRO A 13 -5.64 -6.01 -6.14
C PRO A 13 -4.95 -4.83 -5.45
N LEU A 14 -3.63 -4.67 -5.66
CA LEU A 14 -2.80 -3.60 -5.11
C LEU A 14 -2.79 -2.33 -5.97
N CYS A 15 -3.26 -2.41 -7.23
CA CYS A 15 -3.44 -1.22 -8.05
C CYS A 15 -4.74 -0.53 -7.64
N LEU A 16 -4.63 0.66 -7.03
CA LEU A 16 -5.77 1.43 -6.52
C LEU A 16 -6.06 2.70 -7.34
N MET A 17 -5.22 2.98 -8.33
CA MET A 17 -5.30 4.16 -9.17
C MET A 17 -6.14 3.84 -10.42
N PHE A 18 -7.45 4.12 -10.35
CA PHE A 18 -8.39 3.96 -11.47
C PHE A 18 -9.11 5.28 -11.80
N GLY A 19 -9.60 5.43 -13.03
CA GLY A 19 -10.39 6.58 -13.50
C GLY A 19 -9.73 7.42 -14.60
N GLN A 20 -10.48 8.38 -15.16
CA GLN A 20 -10.16 9.15 -16.37
C GLN A 20 -8.92 10.08 -16.31
N GLY A 21 -8.08 10.01 -15.27
CA GLY A 21 -6.86 10.83 -15.18
C GLY A 21 -5.74 10.25 -14.30
N HIS A 22 -5.79 8.96 -13.96
CA HIS A 22 -4.89 8.35 -12.98
C HIS A 22 -4.26 7.04 -13.47
N GLN A 23 -3.72 7.03 -14.69
CA GLN A 23 -3.03 5.87 -15.28
C GLN A 23 -1.55 5.75 -14.88
N HIS A 24 -1.06 6.59 -13.96
CA HIS A 24 0.36 6.67 -13.60
C HIS A 24 0.84 5.60 -12.61
N PHE A 25 0.11 4.51 -12.39
CA PHE A 25 0.55 3.51 -11.40
C PHE A 25 1.93 2.95 -11.77
N LEU A 26 2.12 2.54 -13.03
CA LEU A 26 3.41 2.03 -13.51
C LEU A 26 4.50 3.11 -13.49
N ASP A 27 4.18 4.33 -13.93
CA ASP A 27 5.11 5.47 -13.87
C ASP A 27 5.57 5.75 -12.43
N ARG A 28 4.66 5.63 -11.45
CA ARG A 28 4.96 5.82 -10.03
C ARG A 28 5.78 4.67 -9.47
N VAL A 29 5.48 3.43 -9.83
CA VAL A 29 6.31 2.27 -9.45
C VAL A 29 7.75 2.46 -9.96
N ALA A 30 7.95 3.05 -11.15
CA ALA A 30 9.27 3.31 -11.69
C ALA A 30 9.98 4.53 -11.06
N SER A 31 9.24 5.61 -10.76
CA SER A 31 9.81 6.89 -10.32
C SER A 31 9.94 7.05 -8.81
N VAL A 32 8.99 6.55 -8.01
CA VAL A 32 8.98 6.74 -6.55
C VAL A 32 10.21 6.11 -5.87
N PRO A 33 10.64 4.88 -6.19
CA PRO A 33 11.87 4.32 -5.60
C PRO A 33 13.13 5.14 -5.87
N ARG A 34 13.17 5.84 -7.02
CA ARG A 34 14.31 6.65 -7.47
C ARG A 34 14.36 8.02 -6.81
N LEU A 35 13.22 8.53 -6.33
CA LEU A 35 13.19 9.74 -5.51
C LEU A 35 13.63 9.39 -4.08
N GLN A 36 14.92 9.57 -3.79
CA GLN A 36 15.53 9.13 -2.53
C GLN A 36 15.09 9.96 -1.31
N ALA A 37 14.83 11.25 -1.52
CA ALA A 37 14.45 12.18 -0.47
C ALA A 37 13.22 12.99 -0.90
N PRO A 38 12.35 13.39 0.04
CA PRO A 38 11.27 14.31 -0.25
C PRO A 38 11.81 15.72 -0.54
N PRO A 39 10.99 16.61 -1.12
CA PRO A 39 11.30 18.04 -1.16
C PRO A 39 11.53 18.62 0.24
N ASP A 40 12.26 19.73 0.32
CA ASP A 40 12.48 20.46 1.58
C ASP A 40 11.18 20.71 2.33
N ARG A 41 11.19 20.41 3.63
CA ARG A 41 10.06 20.63 4.52
C ARG A 41 10.08 22.06 5.04
N GLY A 42 8.90 22.64 5.26
CA GLY A 42 8.76 24.01 5.77
C GLY A 42 8.70 25.08 4.67
N ARG A 43 8.72 26.35 5.07
CA ARG A 43 8.59 27.51 4.16
C ARG A 43 9.62 28.58 4.49
N GLY A 44 10.05 29.31 3.46
CA GLY A 44 10.99 30.43 3.61
C GLY A 44 12.28 30.01 4.31
N ARG A 45 12.67 30.76 5.34
CA ARG A 45 13.89 30.52 6.13
C ARG A 45 13.84 29.26 7.00
N ALA A 46 12.66 28.68 7.22
CA ALA A 46 12.47 27.43 7.97
C ALA A 46 12.52 26.18 7.08
N LYS A 47 12.90 26.32 5.80
CA LYS A 47 13.10 25.16 4.92
C LYS A 47 14.23 24.28 5.47
N LYS A 48 13.93 23.00 5.62
CA LYS A 48 14.88 21.99 6.06
C LYS A 48 14.90 20.84 5.05
N ALA A 49 16.10 20.56 4.53
CA ALA A 49 16.34 19.36 3.74
C ALA A 49 16.22 18.13 4.66
N VAL A 50 15.61 17.07 4.13
CA VAL A 50 15.48 15.78 4.82
C VAL A 50 16.23 14.75 3.99
N SER A 51 17.14 14.04 4.61
CA SER A 51 17.90 12.97 3.96
C SER A 51 17.05 11.73 3.71
N GLU A 52 17.52 10.86 2.81
CA GLU A 52 16.92 9.54 2.59
C GLU A 52 16.82 8.73 3.90
N ALA A 53 17.90 8.70 4.68
CA ALA A 53 17.96 7.96 5.93
C ALA A 53 16.97 8.49 6.97
N GLU A 54 16.83 9.81 7.11
CA GLU A 54 15.83 10.42 7.99
C GLU A 54 14.40 10.06 7.54
N ALA A 55 14.10 10.17 6.24
CA ALA A 55 12.76 9.85 5.73
C ALA A 55 12.40 8.36 5.92
N LEU A 56 13.37 7.45 5.78
CA LEU A 56 13.18 6.02 6.06
C LEU A 56 13.03 5.75 7.56
N ALA A 57 13.84 6.38 8.40
CA ALA A 57 13.77 6.23 9.85
C ALA A 57 12.41 6.69 10.39
N GLU A 58 11.91 7.84 9.94
CA GLU A 58 10.58 8.34 10.29
C GLU A 58 9.46 7.37 9.87
N ALA A 59 9.59 6.74 8.71
CA ALA A 59 8.60 5.77 8.24
C ALA A 59 8.61 4.47 9.05
N LEU A 60 9.77 4.03 9.52
CA LEU A 60 9.94 2.77 10.24
C LEU A 60 9.70 2.88 11.74
N PHE A 61 10.07 4.01 12.35
CA PHE A 61 10.18 4.12 13.80
C PHE A 61 9.32 5.23 14.42
N ASP A 62 8.83 6.18 13.62
CA ASP A 62 8.02 7.28 14.14
C ASP A 62 6.53 7.16 13.78
N ARG A 63 5.73 7.93 14.51
CA ARG A 63 4.32 8.12 14.16
C ARG A 63 4.22 8.96 12.87
N TRP A 64 3.59 8.40 11.84
CA TRP A 64 3.47 9.07 10.54
C TRP A 64 2.66 10.37 10.61
N GLN A 65 3.35 11.47 10.30
CA GLN A 65 2.78 12.81 10.19
C GLN A 65 2.41 13.15 8.74
N ARG A 66 2.94 12.40 7.77
CA ARG A 66 2.74 12.61 6.32
C ARG A 66 3.07 14.03 5.85
N PRO A 67 4.26 14.56 6.11
CA PRO A 67 4.56 15.96 5.79
C PRO A 67 4.87 16.20 4.29
N ASP A 68 4.98 15.14 3.48
CA ASP A 68 5.66 15.21 2.19
C ASP A 68 4.68 15.33 1.02
N ALA A 69 4.87 16.35 0.18
CA ALA A 69 4.08 16.59 -1.03
C ALA A 69 4.56 15.76 -2.24
N THR A 70 4.89 14.48 -2.03
CA THR A 70 5.32 13.55 -3.09
C THR A 70 4.18 12.70 -3.62
N HIS A 71 4.42 11.94 -4.69
CA HIS A 71 3.45 10.97 -5.18
C HIS A 71 3.25 9.81 -4.19
N SER A 72 2.01 9.31 -4.11
CA SER A 72 1.65 8.12 -3.33
C SER A 72 0.94 7.06 -4.18
N PHE A 73 0.70 5.89 -3.60
CA PHE A 73 -0.02 4.79 -4.24
C PHE A 73 -1.48 4.63 -3.76
N ARG A 74 -1.95 5.49 -2.83
CA ARG A 74 -3.24 5.36 -2.14
C ARG A 74 -3.36 4.08 -1.31
N TRP A 75 -2.23 3.55 -0.84
CA TRP A 75 -2.21 2.42 0.10
C TRP A 75 -2.44 2.88 1.54
N ASP A 76 -2.18 4.15 1.85
CA ASP A 76 -2.49 4.72 3.16
C ASP A 76 -3.98 5.12 3.23
N PRO A 77 -4.73 4.62 4.22
CA PRO A 77 -6.14 4.99 4.41
C PRO A 77 -6.39 6.50 4.51
N LYS A 78 -5.41 7.28 5.01
CA LYS A 78 -5.51 8.75 5.10
C LYS A 78 -5.48 9.45 3.74
N GLU A 79 -5.09 8.74 2.68
CA GLU A 79 -5.10 9.23 1.31
C GLU A 79 -6.43 8.97 0.58
N ASP A 80 -7.46 8.47 1.28
CA ASP A 80 -8.82 8.37 0.75
C ASP A 80 -9.49 9.76 0.73
N VAL A 81 -9.17 10.53 -0.30
CA VAL A 81 -9.62 11.91 -0.45
C VAL A 81 -10.98 11.98 -1.13
N ARG A 82 -12.03 12.24 -0.34
CA ARG A 82 -13.41 12.44 -0.83
C ARG A 82 -13.63 13.90 -1.23
N TYR A 83 -13.29 14.23 -2.48
CA TYR A 83 -13.40 15.59 -3.05
C TYR A 83 -14.74 16.30 -2.72
N ALA A 84 -15.87 15.60 -2.82
CA ALA A 84 -17.20 16.18 -2.63
C ALA A 84 -17.57 16.49 -1.16
N LEU A 85 -16.79 16.03 -0.19
CA LEU A 85 -17.07 16.19 1.25
C LEU A 85 -16.05 17.09 1.96
N ARG A 86 -15.24 17.85 1.21
CA ARG A 86 -14.23 18.72 1.79
C ARG A 86 -14.73 20.15 1.97
N ALA A 87 -14.40 20.72 3.12
CA ALA A 87 -14.52 22.15 3.37
C ALA A 87 -13.50 22.98 2.58
N ASN A 88 -12.37 22.37 2.18
CA ASN A 88 -11.24 23.02 1.52
C ASN A 88 -10.98 22.44 0.13
N ASP A 89 -10.47 23.29 -0.78
CA ASP A 89 -10.07 22.90 -2.12
C ASP A 89 -8.89 21.89 -2.07
N PRO A 90 -9.06 20.66 -2.58
CA PRO A 90 -8.01 19.65 -2.62
C PRO A 90 -6.92 19.92 -3.67
N THR A 91 -7.09 20.93 -4.53
CA THR A 91 -6.09 21.36 -5.51
C THR A 91 -5.17 22.46 -5.00
N ASP A 92 -5.54 23.17 -3.92
CA ASP A 92 -4.67 24.15 -3.27
C ASP A 92 -3.53 23.42 -2.56
N ALA A 93 -2.28 23.78 -2.90
CA ALA A 93 -1.07 23.23 -2.31
C ALA A 93 -1.00 23.38 -0.78
N LYS A 94 -1.76 24.30 -0.18
CA LYS A 94 -1.84 24.50 1.29
C LYS A 94 -2.73 23.47 1.99
N THR A 95 -3.72 22.91 1.29
CA THR A 95 -4.75 22.01 1.83
C THR A 95 -4.73 20.64 1.16
N LYS A 96 -3.84 20.45 0.19
CA LYS A 96 -3.56 19.19 -0.48
C LYS A 96 -3.05 18.16 0.53
N ASP A 97 -3.63 16.96 0.47
CA ASP A 97 -3.13 15.86 1.29
C ASP A 97 -1.73 15.46 0.87
N THR A 98 -0.91 15.29 1.89
CA THR A 98 0.47 14.89 1.81
C THR A 98 0.62 13.44 2.26
N THR A 99 1.79 12.88 2.07
CA THR A 99 2.06 11.47 2.32
C THR A 99 3.31 11.30 3.19
N GLN A 100 3.55 10.07 3.65
CA GLN A 100 4.80 9.70 4.29
C GLN A 100 5.76 9.18 3.21
N HIS A 101 6.75 9.99 2.83
CA HIS A 101 7.61 9.68 1.68
C HIS A 101 8.36 8.34 1.83
N GLY A 102 9.03 8.14 2.96
CA GLY A 102 9.77 6.90 3.24
C GLY A 102 8.90 5.65 3.18
N ALA A 103 7.63 5.75 3.62
CA ALA A 103 6.70 4.63 3.57
C ALA A 103 6.32 4.24 2.13
N ASN A 104 5.99 5.21 1.27
CA ASN A 104 5.71 4.92 -0.14
C ASN A 104 6.93 4.34 -0.85
N ARG A 105 8.13 4.84 -0.52
CA ARG A 105 9.37 4.34 -1.10
C ARG A 105 9.62 2.88 -0.70
N LEU A 106 9.53 2.55 0.59
CA LEU A 106 9.64 1.18 1.09
C LEU A 106 8.59 0.26 0.45
N ALA A 107 7.34 0.71 0.37
CA ALA A 107 6.27 -0.08 -0.22
C ALA A 107 6.48 -0.33 -1.71
N ALA A 108 6.95 0.66 -2.48
CA ALA A 108 7.28 0.50 -3.89
C ALA A 108 8.43 -0.47 -4.12
N VAL A 109 9.46 -0.43 -3.27
CA VAL A 109 10.59 -1.39 -3.30
C VAL A 109 10.15 -2.80 -2.91
N ALA A 110 9.22 -2.92 -1.96
CA ALA A 110 8.70 -4.22 -1.50
C ALA A 110 7.65 -4.82 -2.45
N LEU A 111 7.05 -4.03 -3.35
CA LEU A 111 5.97 -4.48 -4.23
C LEU A 111 6.28 -5.76 -5.03
N PRO A 112 7.50 -5.96 -5.58
CA PRO A 112 7.85 -7.22 -6.28
C PRO A 112 7.79 -8.48 -5.40
N LEU A 113 7.91 -8.32 -4.07
CA LEU A 113 7.79 -9.44 -3.12
C LEU A 113 6.36 -9.96 -3.03
N LEU A 114 5.37 -9.12 -3.36
CA LEU A 114 3.95 -9.46 -3.37
C LEU A 114 3.57 -10.09 -4.72
N THR A 115 4.29 -11.17 -5.06
CA THR A 115 4.17 -11.89 -6.33
C THR A 115 2.71 -12.15 -6.68
N VAL A 116 2.33 -11.79 -7.91
CA VAL A 116 0.98 -12.01 -8.43
C VAL A 116 0.91 -13.40 -9.05
N ALA A 117 -0.12 -14.17 -8.71
CA ALA A 117 -0.39 -15.46 -9.32
C ALA A 117 -1.85 -15.52 -9.82
N PRO A 118 -2.11 -16.14 -10.98
CA PRO A 118 -3.47 -16.44 -11.39
C PRO A 118 -4.03 -17.54 -10.48
N GLN A 119 -5.21 -17.29 -9.93
CA GLN A 119 -6.00 -18.25 -9.19
C GLN A 119 -7.17 -18.66 -10.09
N ALA A 120 -7.14 -19.89 -10.58
CA ALA A 120 -8.21 -20.44 -11.40
C ALA A 120 -9.46 -20.65 -10.52
N PRO A 121 -10.60 -19.99 -10.81
CA PRO A 121 -11.86 -20.43 -10.25
C PRO A 121 -12.33 -21.68 -10.97
N LEU A 122 -13.08 -22.55 -10.29
CA LEU A 122 -13.88 -23.56 -10.98
C LEU A 122 -14.87 -22.83 -11.91
N GLY A 123 -14.65 -22.90 -13.22
CA GLY A 123 -15.62 -22.47 -14.24
C GLY A 123 -15.74 -20.97 -14.52
N GLY A 124 -14.71 -20.14 -14.23
CA GLY A 124 -14.76 -18.69 -14.47
C GLY A 124 -13.45 -18.07 -14.94
N MET A 125 -13.44 -16.75 -15.12
CA MET A 125 -12.22 -15.99 -15.46
C MET A 125 -11.18 -16.09 -14.32
N PRO A 126 -9.91 -16.41 -14.63
CA PRO A 126 -8.85 -16.48 -13.63
C PRO A 126 -8.74 -15.14 -12.89
N ARG A 127 -8.68 -15.20 -11.55
CA ARG A 127 -8.54 -14.01 -10.71
C ARG A 127 -7.11 -13.84 -10.28
N LEU A 128 -6.65 -12.62 -10.09
CA LEU A 128 -5.30 -12.37 -9.60
C LEU A 128 -5.25 -12.44 -8.06
N ALA A 129 -4.39 -13.29 -7.53
CA ALA A 129 -4.00 -13.36 -6.13
C ALA A 129 -2.60 -12.75 -5.95
N VAL A 130 -2.29 -12.32 -4.73
CA VAL A 130 -0.96 -11.81 -4.33
C VAL A 130 -0.60 -12.43 -2.98
N ARG A 131 0.70 -12.50 -2.66
CA ARG A 131 1.13 -12.93 -1.31
C ARG A 131 0.47 -12.10 -0.22
N GLY A 132 0.04 -12.74 0.87
CA GLY A 132 -0.76 -12.10 1.93
C GLY A 132 -2.17 -11.68 1.51
N GLY A 133 -2.56 -11.89 0.25
CA GLY A 133 -3.88 -11.57 -0.28
C GLY A 133 -4.89 -12.68 0.00
N GLY A 134 -6.07 -12.28 0.47
CA GLY A 134 -7.19 -13.17 0.71
C GLY A 134 -8.53 -12.51 0.37
N ARG A 135 -9.61 -13.14 0.81
CA ARG A 135 -10.95 -12.55 0.72
C ARG A 135 -11.72 -12.76 2.01
N ASP A 136 -12.52 -11.76 2.37
CA ASP A 136 -13.48 -11.90 3.47
C ASP A 136 -14.72 -12.70 3.05
N THR A 137 -15.63 -12.95 3.99
CA THR A 137 -16.89 -13.69 3.76
C THR A 137 -17.82 -13.03 2.73
N SER A 138 -17.64 -11.73 2.47
CA SER A 138 -18.36 -11.00 1.43
C SER A 138 -17.65 -11.00 0.07
N GLY A 139 -16.50 -11.67 -0.02
CA GLY A 139 -15.69 -11.76 -1.23
C GLY A 139 -14.82 -10.53 -1.50
N ARG A 140 -14.74 -9.55 -0.60
CA ARG A 140 -13.84 -8.39 -0.74
C ARG A 140 -12.41 -8.80 -0.54
N PHE A 141 -11.50 -8.19 -1.30
CA PHE A 141 -10.07 -8.45 -1.14
C PHE A 141 -9.57 -7.96 0.22
N THR A 142 -8.81 -8.80 0.90
CA THR A 142 -8.12 -8.48 2.15
C THR A 142 -6.62 -8.67 1.96
N PHE A 143 -5.82 -7.84 2.60
CA PHE A 143 -4.38 -8.02 2.69
C PHE A 143 -4.03 -8.28 4.16
N SER A 144 -3.37 -9.39 4.45
CA SER A 144 -2.96 -9.78 5.79
C SER A 144 -1.46 -9.92 5.91
N TRP A 145 -0.90 -9.44 7.01
CA TRP A 145 0.51 -9.53 7.31
C TRP A 145 0.73 -9.86 8.80
N PRO A 146 1.73 -10.70 9.12
CA PRO A 146 2.12 -10.95 10.49
C PRO A 146 3.02 -9.85 11.03
N ILE A 147 2.97 -9.67 12.36
CA ILE A 147 3.91 -8.89 13.16
C ILE A 147 4.66 -9.90 14.03
N TRP A 148 5.98 -9.94 13.94
CA TRP A 148 6.83 -10.92 14.61
C TRP A 148 7.83 -10.22 15.52
N ARG A 149 8.42 -10.97 16.46
CA ARG A 149 9.37 -10.44 17.45
C ARG A 149 10.81 -10.43 16.96
N ASP A 150 11.27 -11.57 16.45
CA ASP A 150 12.69 -11.79 16.17
C ASP A 150 13.04 -11.38 14.74
N PRO A 151 14.22 -10.77 14.47
CA PRO A 151 14.62 -10.46 13.10
C PRO A 151 14.62 -11.72 12.23
N ILE A 152 13.91 -11.67 11.10
CA ILE A 152 13.83 -12.76 10.14
C ILE A 152 14.36 -12.31 8.77
N GLY A 153 14.91 -13.26 8.02
CA GLY A 153 15.34 -13.01 6.65
C GLY A 153 14.17 -12.77 5.69
N LEU A 154 14.45 -12.12 4.57
CA LEU A 154 13.46 -11.78 3.55
C LEU A 154 12.66 -12.99 3.03
N SER A 155 13.33 -14.13 2.81
CA SER A 155 12.65 -15.37 2.40
C SER A 155 11.61 -15.82 3.44
N CYS A 156 11.95 -15.72 4.73
CA CYS A 156 11.02 -16.05 5.81
C CYS A 156 9.82 -15.09 5.80
N VAL A 157 10.02 -13.78 5.61
CA VAL A 157 8.91 -12.81 5.43
C VAL A 157 7.98 -13.24 4.30
N CYS A 158 8.53 -13.58 3.12
CA CYS A 158 7.73 -14.05 1.98
C CYS A 158 6.94 -15.33 2.30
N HIS A 159 7.54 -16.28 3.02
CA HIS A 159 6.86 -17.50 3.45
C HIS A 159 5.77 -17.23 4.48
N LEU A 160 6.02 -16.33 5.43
CA LEU A 160 5.03 -15.93 6.42
C LEU A 160 3.83 -15.24 5.77
N LEU A 161 4.03 -14.39 4.76
CA LEU A 161 2.94 -13.76 4.01
C LEU A 161 2.03 -14.78 3.31
N ASP A 162 2.57 -15.94 2.89
CA ASP A 162 1.80 -17.00 2.24
C ASP A 162 1.37 -18.12 3.19
N HIS A 163 1.63 -17.99 4.49
CA HIS A 163 1.38 -19.08 5.42
C HIS A 163 -0.14 -19.30 5.58
N PRO A 164 -0.67 -20.50 5.25
CA PRO A 164 -2.11 -20.70 5.10
C PRO A 164 -2.90 -20.68 6.42
N ARG A 165 -2.19 -20.80 7.55
CA ARG A 165 -2.78 -20.96 8.89
C ARG A 165 -2.39 -19.84 9.87
N LEU A 166 -2.19 -18.61 9.39
CA LEU A 166 -1.88 -17.49 10.29
C LEU A 166 -3.05 -17.04 11.17
N ASP A 167 -4.26 -17.49 10.87
CA ASP A 167 -5.45 -17.36 11.72
C ASP A 167 -5.37 -18.24 12.98
N ASP A 168 -4.62 -19.35 12.93
CA ASP A 168 -4.43 -20.25 14.05
C ASP A 168 -3.46 -19.65 15.10
N ALA A 169 -3.95 -19.51 16.33
CA ALA A 169 -3.18 -18.94 17.44
C ALA A 169 -2.00 -19.82 17.89
N GLU A 170 -2.09 -21.14 17.77
CA GLU A 170 -1.00 -22.06 18.12
C GLU A 170 0.13 -21.96 17.10
N ILE A 171 -0.23 -21.91 15.81
CA ILE A 171 0.73 -21.69 14.72
C ILE A 171 1.43 -20.34 14.87
N ARG A 172 0.70 -19.27 15.14
CA ARG A 172 1.30 -17.94 15.37
C ARG A 172 2.30 -17.97 16.52
N ARG A 173 1.94 -18.60 17.64
CA ARG A 173 2.83 -18.73 18.80
C ARG A 173 4.10 -19.51 18.47
N ALA A 174 3.96 -20.63 17.76
CA ALA A 174 5.10 -21.46 17.35
C ALA A 174 6.07 -20.74 16.41
N LEU A 175 5.57 -19.77 15.62
CA LEU A 175 6.35 -18.96 14.68
C LEU A 175 6.79 -17.59 15.25
N SER A 176 6.66 -17.36 16.56
CA SER A 176 6.96 -16.06 17.21
C SER A 176 6.20 -14.86 16.60
N ILE A 177 5.01 -15.10 16.04
CA ILE A 177 4.12 -14.07 15.53
C ILE A 177 3.31 -13.51 16.70
N VAL A 178 3.51 -12.22 16.97
CA VAL A 178 2.86 -11.48 18.05
C VAL A 178 1.44 -11.11 17.66
N GLU A 179 1.23 -10.72 16.41
CA GLU A 179 -0.07 -10.27 15.92
C GLU A 179 -0.22 -10.59 14.44
N ARG A 180 -1.46 -10.80 13.99
CA ARG A 180 -1.81 -10.77 12.57
C ARG A 180 -2.64 -9.52 12.34
N ARG A 181 -2.26 -8.73 11.34
CA ARG A 181 -3.02 -7.56 10.91
C ARG A 181 -3.70 -7.84 9.58
N VAL A 182 -4.88 -7.27 9.40
CA VAL A 182 -5.64 -7.38 8.16
C VAL A 182 -6.18 -6.02 7.76
N ALA A 183 -5.99 -5.65 6.49
CA ALA A 183 -6.62 -4.51 5.86
C ALA A 183 -7.58 -4.99 4.76
N THR A 184 -8.70 -4.30 4.60
CA THR A 184 -9.69 -4.61 3.57
C THR A 184 -9.61 -3.57 2.47
N ARG A 185 -9.61 -4.01 1.21
CA ARG A 185 -9.74 -3.10 0.07
C ARG A 185 -11.17 -2.60 -0.03
N VAL A 186 -11.33 -1.30 -0.08
CA VAL A 186 -12.63 -0.62 -0.13
C VAL A 186 -12.75 0.25 -1.37
N ALA A 187 -14.00 0.43 -1.81
CA ALA A 187 -14.37 1.30 -2.92
C ALA A 187 -15.27 2.41 -2.39
N ASN A 188 -14.90 3.66 -2.61
CA ASN A 188 -15.68 4.84 -2.28
C ASN A 188 -16.01 5.59 -3.58
N GLY A 189 -17.13 5.21 -4.21
CA GLY A 189 -17.50 5.68 -5.54
C GLY A 189 -16.49 5.22 -6.61
N LYS A 190 -15.79 6.16 -7.24
CA LYS A 190 -14.78 5.87 -8.27
C LYS A 190 -13.37 5.64 -7.70
N PHE A 191 -13.18 5.82 -6.38
CA PHE A 191 -11.88 5.74 -5.72
C PHE A 191 -11.74 4.43 -4.95
N MET A 192 -10.51 3.90 -4.91
CA MET A 192 -10.16 2.69 -4.15
C MET A 192 -9.10 3.04 -3.11
N ASN A 193 -9.18 2.43 -1.93
CA ASN A 193 -8.18 2.49 -0.87
C ASN A 193 -8.19 1.18 -0.06
N PHE A 194 -7.32 1.05 0.94
CA PHE A 194 -7.39 0.08 2.01
C PHE A 194 -7.91 0.71 3.31
N THR A 195 -8.49 -0.11 4.17
CA THR A 195 -8.72 0.27 5.57
C THR A 195 -7.41 0.26 6.36
N GLY A 196 -7.42 0.85 7.56
CA GLY A 196 -6.36 0.60 8.54
C GLY A 196 -6.28 -0.89 8.89
N GLY A 197 -5.07 -1.36 9.21
CA GLY A 197 -4.84 -2.74 9.64
C GLY A 197 -5.42 -3.00 11.02
N VAL A 198 -6.43 -3.87 11.10
CA VAL A 198 -7.04 -4.32 12.36
C VAL A 198 -6.41 -5.63 12.81
N ALA A 199 -6.36 -5.85 14.13
CA ALA A 199 -5.98 -7.13 14.70
C ALA A 199 -6.97 -8.22 14.27
N ALA A 200 -6.45 -9.39 13.87
CA ALA A 200 -7.25 -10.56 13.50
C ALA A 200 -6.72 -11.84 14.15
#